data_AF-A0AAJ3CF69-F1
#
_entry.id   AF-A0AAJ3CF69-F1
#
_cell.length_a   1.000
_cell.length_b   1.000
_cell.length_c   1.000
_cell.angle_alpha   90.00
_cell.angle_beta   90.00
_cell.angle_gamma   90.00
#
_symmetry.space_group_name_H-M   'P 1'
#
loop_
_entity.id
_entity.type
_entity.pdbx_description
1 polymer ?
#
loop_
_entity_poly.entity_id
_entity_poly.type
_entity_poly.pdbx_seq_one_letter_code
_entity_poly.pdbx_strand_id
1 'polypeptide(L)'
;MRVLWAVDQCCAIAAILGFAYRFRHADGAALRYLTAAVFPVYVLHQTIIVVLAHSLKPLALPQLVESATLIVVTAALCLAGYEVIRRQRWLRPLFGLPAMTRLHAAPVIKKETAT
;
A
#
# COMPACT_ATOMS: atom_id res chain seq x y z
N MET A 1 0.40 24.43 21.16
CA MET A 1 1.01 23.08 21.23
C MET A 1 0.61 22.16 20.06
N ARG A 2 -0.68 22.00 19.70
CA ARG A 2 -1.11 21.13 18.57
C ARG A 2 -0.44 21.43 17.22
N VAL A 3 -0.15 22.69 16.94
CA VAL A 3 0.52 23.13 15.70
C VAL A 3 1.96 22.61 15.61
N LEU A 4 2.69 22.57 16.73
CA LEU A 4 4.07 22.05 16.76
C LEU A 4 4.13 20.57 16.39
N TRP A 5 3.17 19.77 16.87
CA TRP A 5 3.07 18.34 16.59
C TRP A 5 2.67 18.07 15.13
N ALA A 6 1.76 18.88 14.60
CA ALA A 6 1.36 18.80 13.19
C ALA A 6 2.52 19.16 12.26
N VAL A 7 3.30 20.19 12.60
CA VAL A 7 4.49 20.58 11.82
C VAL A 7 5.54 19.47 11.86
N ASP A 8 5.83 18.91 13.04
CA ASP A 8 6.77 17.80 13.18
C ASP A 8 6.37 16.58 12.31
N GLN A 9 5.10 16.15 12.37
CA GLN A 9 4.60 15.05 11.55
C GLN A 9 4.67 15.33 10.05
N CYS A 10 4.23 16.53 9.61
CA CYS A 10 4.29 16.92 8.21
C CYS A 10 5.73 16.98 7.69
N CYS A 11 6.65 17.54 8.49
CA CYS A 11 8.08 17.59 8.17
C CYS A 11 8.69 16.18 8.10
N ALA A 12 8.36 15.29 9.04
CA ALA A 12 8.83 13.90 9.03
C ALA A 12 8.34 13.14 7.78
N ILE A 13 7.06 13.26 7.44
CA ILE A 13 6.48 12.66 6.23
C ILE A 13 7.19 13.20 4.98
N ALA A 14 7.35 14.52 4.87
CA ALA A 14 8.03 15.16 3.74
C ALA A 14 9.49 14.71 3.62
N ALA A 15 10.21 14.60 4.74
CA ALA A 15 11.60 14.13 4.77
C ALA A 15 11.73 12.67 4.29
N ILE A 16 10.85 11.78 4.75
CA ILE A 16 10.84 10.37 4.33
C ILE A 16 10.50 10.26 2.84
N LEU A 17 9.49 10.99 2.36
CA LEU A 17 9.10 10.99 0.94
C LEU A 17 10.22 11.55 0.04
N GLY A 18 10.87 12.65 0.46
CA GLY A 18 12.02 13.21 -0.24
C GLY A 18 13.21 12.26 -0.30
N PHE A 19 13.49 11.55 0.80
CA PHE A 19 14.51 10.50 0.83
C PHE A 19 14.16 9.32 -0.07
N ALA A 20 12.91 8.86 -0.05
CA ALA A 20 12.42 7.78 -0.91
C ALA A 20 12.47 8.15 -2.41
N TYR A 21 12.27 9.42 -2.76
CA TYR A 21 12.37 9.91 -4.14
C TYR A 21 13.76 9.70 -4.75
N ARG A 22 14.82 9.71 -3.91
CA ARG A 22 16.19 9.37 -4.36
C ARG A 22 16.32 7.92 -4.83
N PHE A 23 15.47 7.02 -4.33
CA PHE A 23 15.45 5.60 -4.71
C PHE A 23 14.46 5.29 -5.84
N ARG A 24 13.85 6.30 -6.46
CA ARG A 24 12.87 6.15 -7.56
C ARG A 24 13.40 5.40 -8.78
N HIS A 25 14.72 5.41 -9.01
CA HIS A 25 15.35 4.69 -10.12
C HIS A 25 15.50 3.18 -9.88
N ALA A 26 15.22 2.70 -8.67
CA ALA A 26 15.07 1.28 -8.41
C ALA A 26 13.63 0.88 -8.75
N ASP A 27 13.37 0.57 -10.03
CA ASP A 27 12.17 -0.15 -10.48
C ASP A 27 12.19 -1.60 -9.95
N GLY A 28 12.26 -1.74 -8.64
CA GLY A 28 12.37 -3.02 -7.94
C GLY A 28 11.02 -3.73 -8.00
N ALA A 29 11.04 -5.01 -8.38
CA ALA A 29 9.88 -5.89 -8.28
C ALA A 29 9.21 -5.85 -6.89
N ALA A 30 10.00 -5.55 -5.85
CA ALA A 30 9.54 -5.31 -4.48
C ALA A 30 8.62 -4.08 -4.35
N LEU A 31 8.93 -2.95 -4.99
CA LEU A 31 8.10 -1.74 -4.90
C LEU A 31 6.74 -1.98 -5.58
N ARG A 32 6.74 -2.62 -6.76
CA ARG A 32 5.51 -2.99 -7.46
C ARG A 32 4.63 -3.94 -6.63
N TYR A 33 5.26 -4.86 -5.91
CA TYR A 33 4.57 -5.77 -4.98
C TYR A 33 3.98 -5.00 -3.79
N LEU A 34 4.76 -4.14 -3.12
CA LEU A 34 4.32 -3.32 -1.99
C LEU A 34 3.18 -2.36 -2.39
N THR A 35 3.26 -1.69 -3.53
CA THR A 35 2.22 -0.78 -4.02
C THR A 35 0.90 -1.53 -4.26
N ALA A 36 0.95 -2.73 -4.83
CA ALA A 36 -0.25 -3.56 -5.00
C ALA A 36 -0.80 -4.10 -3.66
N ALA A 37 0.06 -4.31 -2.67
CA ALA A 37 -0.33 -4.80 -1.35
C ALA A 37 -0.92 -3.72 -0.45
N VAL A 38 -0.54 -2.45 -0.63
CA VAL A 38 -0.86 -1.38 0.32
C VAL A 38 -2.37 -1.17 0.51
N PHE A 39 -3.15 -1.22 -0.58
CA PHE A 39 -4.58 -0.93 -0.53
C PHE A 39 -5.40 -2.09 0.07
N PRO A 40 -5.23 -3.36 -0.34
CA PRO A 40 -5.87 -4.49 0.34
C PRO A 40 -5.53 -4.54 1.83
N VAL A 41 -4.24 -4.38 2.16
CA VAL A 41 -3.77 -4.40 3.55
C VAL A 41 -4.43 -3.27 4.33
N TYR A 42 -4.49 -2.06 3.78
CA TYR A 42 -5.11 -0.91 4.46
C TYR A 42 -6.57 -1.16 4.86
N VAL A 43 -7.39 -1.66 3.92
CA VAL A 43 -8.80 -1.96 4.17
C VAL A 43 -8.96 -3.11 5.17
N LEU A 44 -8.13 -4.15 5.04
CA LEU A 44 -8.25 -5.34 5.86
C LEU A 44 -7.77 -5.12 7.29
N HIS A 45 -6.70 -4.34 7.50
CA HIS A 45 -6.11 -4.17 8.83
C HIS A 45 -7.10 -3.61 9.84
N GLN A 46 -7.91 -2.61 9.46
CA GLN A 46 -8.84 -1.94 10.37
C GLN A 46 -9.90 -2.94 10.86
N THR A 47 -10.45 -3.74 9.93
CA THR A 47 -11.47 -4.74 10.25
C THR A 47 -10.90 -5.87 11.11
N ILE A 48 -9.70 -6.36 10.79
CA ILE A 48 -9.00 -7.38 11.57
C ILE A 48 -8.73 -6.89 12.99
N ILE A 49 -8.22 -5.67 13.17
CA ILE A 49 -7.93 -5.11 14.50
C ILE A 49 -9.19 -5.08 15.35
N VAL A 50 -10.31 -4.60 14.81
CA VAL A 50 -11.57 -4.51 15.57
C VAL A 50 -12.08 -5.90 15.97
N VAL A 51 -12.04 -6.86 15.05
CA VAL A 51 -12.47 -8.25 15.31
C VAL A 51 -11.57 -8.92 16.36
N LEU A 52 -10.25 -8.77 16.23
CA LEU A 52 -9.31 -9.31 17.20
C LEU A 52 -9.47 -8.64 18.57
N ALA A 53 -9.51 -7.31 18.63
CA ALA A 53 -9.69 -6.57 19.88
C ALA A 53 -11.01 -6.97 20.58
N HIS A 54 -12.08 -7.22 19.83
CA HIS A 54 -13.32 -7.74 20.40
C HIS A 54 -13.19 -9.17 20.93
N SER A 55 -12.43 -10.02 20.23
CA SER A 55 -12.21 -11.43 20.61
C SER A 55 -11.22 -11.60 21.77
N LEU A 56 -10.29 -10.65 21.96
CA LEU A 56 -9.28 -10.64 23.03
C LEU A 56 -9.78 -9.99 24.33
N LYS A 57 -10.78 -9.09 24.26
CA LYS A 57 -11.48 -8.53 25.43
C LYS A 57 -11.85 -9.56 26.53
N PRO A 58 -12.40 -10.75 26.23
CA PRO A 58 -12.74 -11.72 27.26
C PRO A 58 -11.55 -12.38 27.96
N LEU A 59 -10.32 -12.27 27.42
CA LEU A 59 -9.14 -12.95 27.98
C LEU A 59 -8.45 -12.17 29.12
N ALA A 60 -8.88 -10.94 29.41
CA ALA A 60 -8.39 -10.10 30.52
C ALA A 60 -6.85 -10.09 30.68
N LEU A 61 -6.13 -10.08 29.56
CA LEU A 61 -4.68 -10.15 29.52
C LEU A 61 -4.05 -8.81 29.95
N PRO A 62 -2.78 -8.82 30.39
CA PRO A 62 -2.02 -7.59 30.60
C PRO A 62 -1.96 -6.78 29.29
N GLN A 63 -2.26 -5.48 29.37
CA GLN A 63 -2.34 -4.55 28.23
C GLN A 63 -1.17 -4.67 27.24
N LEU A 64 0.06 -4.85 27.74
CA LEU A 64 1.27 -5.00 26.93
C LEU A 64 1.25 -6.27 26.07
N VAL A 65 0.84 -7.40 26.65
CA VAL A 65 0.79 -8.70 25.97
C VAL A 65 -0.34 -8.72 24.95
N GLU A 66 -1.49 -8.13 25.30
CA GLU A 66 -2.62 -7.98 24.39
C GLU A 66 -2.24 -7.12 23.18
N SER A 67 -1.60 -5.97 23.40
CA SER A 67 -1.16 -5.07 22.32
C SER A 67 -0.13 -5.72 21.40
N ALA A 68 0.89 -6.39 21.96
CA ALA A 68 1.91 -7.07 21.17
C ALA A 68 1.31 -8.20 20.33
N THR A 69 0.42 -9.01 20.92
CA THR A 69 -0.27 -10.09 20.22
C THR A 69 -1.17 -9.55 19.12
N LEU A 70 -1.92 -8.47 19.39
CA LEU A 70 -2.76 -7.81 18.38
C LEU A 70 -1.93 -7.35 17.19
N ILE A 71 -0.78 -6.71 17.41
CA ILE A 71 0.09 -6.23 16.32
C ILE A 71 0.57 -7.40 15.48
N VAL A 72 1.12 -8.45 16.12
CA VAL A 72 1.70 -9.60 15.41
C VAL A 72 0.63 -10.36 14.63
N VAL A 73 -0.51 -10.65 15.26
CA VAL A 73 -1.61 -11.40 14.65
C VAL A 73 -2.27 -10.61 13.53
N THR A 74 -2.47 -9.29 13.72
CA THR A 74 -2.99 -8.42 12.65
C THR A 74 -2.04 -8.39 11.46
N ALA A 75 -0.74 -8.22 11.68
CA ALA A 75 0.24 -8.21 10.60
C ALA A 75 0.23 -9.55 9.83
N ALA A 76 0.20 -10.67 10.55
CA ALA A 76 0.13 -12.01 9.95
C ALA A 76 -1.14 -12.21 9.12
N LEU A 77 -2.31 -11.83 9.66
CA LEU A 77 -3.60 -11.95 8.97
C LEU A 77 -3.68 -11.02 7.76
N CYS A 78 -3.15 -9.81 7.84
CA CYS A 78 -3.08 -8.89 6.70
C CYS A 78 -2.23 -9.44 5.56
N LEU A 79 -1.07 -10.02 5.87
CA LEU A 79 -0.20 -10.65 4.88
C LEU A 79 -0.83 -11.91 4.28
N ALA A 80 -1.45 -12.75 5.12
CA ALA A 80 -2.19 -13.93 4.66
C ALA A 80 -3.38 -13.54 3.77
N GLY A 81 -4.14 -12.52 4.17
CA GLY A 81 -5.24 -11.96 3.38
C GLY A 81 -4.77 -11.41 2.04
N TYR A 82 -3.64 -10.71 2.02
CA TYR A 82 -3.02 -10.27 0.77
C TYR A 82 -2.64 -11.45 -0.14
N GLU A 83 -2.03 -12.52 0.39
CA GLU A 83 -1.66 -13.70 -0.42
C GLU A 83 -2.91 -14.42 -0.97
N VAL A 84 -4.00 -14.49 -0.19
CA VAL A 84 -5.30 -15.03 -0.63
C VAL A 84 -5.91 -14.18 -1.75
N ILE A 85 -5.88 -12.85 -1.62
CA ILE A 85 -6.34 -11.92 -2.65
C ILE A 85 -5.49 -12.03 -3.92
N ARG A 86 -4.17 -12.18 -3.77
CA ARG A 86 -3.23 -12.41 -4.88
C ARG A 86 -3.52 -13.70 -5.63
N ARG A 87 -3.98 -14.75 -4.92
CA ARG A 87 -4.42 -16.03 -5.51
C ARG A 87 -5.70 -15.87 -6.33
N GLN A 88 -6.58 -14.94 -5.95
CA GLN A 88 -7.80 -14.58 -6.69
C GLN A 88 -7.48 -13.61 -7.84
N ARG A 89 -7.09 -14.16 -8.99
CA ARG A 89 -6.65 -13.45 -10.22
C ARG A 89 -7.62 -12.38 -10.76
N TRP A 90 -8.88 -12.37 -10.33
CA TRP A 90 -9.93 -11.44 -10.79
C TRP A 90 -9.79 -10.01 -10.28
N LEU A 91 -9.03 -9.78 -9.21
CA LEU A 91 -8.83 -8.43 -8.64
C LEU A 91 -7.64 -7.67 -9.26
N ARG A 92 -6.84 -8.35 -10.10
CA ARG A 92 -5.69 -7.76 -10.82
C ARG A 92 -6.00 -6.53 -11.70
N PRO A 93 -7.18 -6.40 -12.36
CA PRO A 93 -7.50 -5.21 -13.14
C PRO A 93 -7.89 -3.99 -12.29
N LEU A 94 -8.36 -4.17 -11.04
CA LEU A 94 -8.68 -3.05 -10.15
C LEU A 94 -7.45 -2.38 -9.53
N PHE A 95 -6.27 -3.02 -9.60
CA PHE A 95 -5.02 -2.57 -8.97
C PHE A 95 -4.04 -1.84 -9.88
N GLY A 96 -4.48 -1.41 -11.08
CA GLY A 96 -3.66 -0.51 -11.90
C GLY A 96 -2.29 -1.08 -12.28
N LEU A 97 -2.19 -2.40 -12.50
CA LEU A 97 -1.15 -2.87 -13.43
C LEU A 97 -1.45 -2.16 -14.74
N PRO A 98 -0.48 -1.44 -15.34
CA PRO A 98 -0.71 -0.86 -16.64
C PRO A 98 -1.14 -2.01 -17.54
N ALA A 99 -2.39 -1.97 -18.01
CA ALA A 99 -2.64 -2.44 -19.35
C ALA A 99 -1.52 -1.80 -20.16
N MET A 100 -0.79 -2.63 -20.89
CA MET A 100 0.19 -2.17 -21.84
C MET A 100 -0.60 -1.32 -22.84
N THR A 101 -0.86 -0.06 -22.48
CA THR A 101 -1.47 0.93 -23.35
C THR A 101 -0.39 1.10 -24.37
N ARG A 102 -0.63 0.39 -25.47
CA ARG A 102 0.12 0.43 -26.71
C ARG A 102 0.74 1.80 -26.80
N LEU A 103 2.06 1.81 -26.94
CA LEU A 103 2.81 2.92 -27.52
C LEU A 103 1.85 3.67 -28.43
N HIS A 104 1.49 4.90 -28.05
CA HIS A 104 0.82 5.80 -28.96
C HIS A 104 1.71 5.76 -30.21
N ALA A 105 1.20 5.11 -31.25
CA ALA A 105 1.81 5.15 -32.56
C ALA A 105 1.98 6.63 -32.83
N ALA A 106 3.23 7.07 -32.89
CA ALA A 106 3.56 8.45 -33.19
C ALA A 106 2.69 8.87 -34.38
N PRO A 107 2.03 10.04 -34.34
CA PRO A 107 1.28 10.48 -35.49
C PRO A 107 2.28 10.52 -36.64
N VAL A 108 2.03 9.70 -37.66
CA VAL A 108 2.74 9.76 -38.93
C VAL A 108 2.51 11.18 -39.43
N ILE A 109 3.53 12.03 -39.28
CA ILE A 109 3.56 13.35 -39.91
C ILE A 109 3.58 13.07 -41.41
N LYS A 110 2.39 13.06 -42.01
CA LYS A 110 2.25 13.16 -43.46
C LYS A 110 2.74 14.56 -43.81
N LYS A 111 4.02 14.67 -44.19
CA LYS A 111 4.51 15.84 -44.93
C LYS A 111 3.77 15.82 -46.27
N GLU A 112 2.68 16.55 -46.36
CA GLU A 112 2.17 17.00 -47.66
C GLU A 112 3.10 18.11 -48.15
N THR A 113 4.18 17.67 -48.79
CA THR A 113 4.91 18.42 -49.82
C THR A 113 4.10 18.42 -51.12
N ALA A 114 4.10 19.58 -51.79
CA ALA A 114 3.57 19.89 -53.13
C ALA A 114 2.04 20.05 -53.17
N THR A 115 1.47 21.16 -53.65
CA THR A 115 1.88 22.01 -54.79
C THR A 115 1.21 23.38 -54.65
#